data_AF-A0AAQ4QMA4-F1
#
_entry.id   AF-A0AAQ4QMA4-F1
#
_cell.length_a   1.000
_cell.length_b   1.000
_cell.length_c   1.000
_cell.angle_alpha   90.00
_cell.angle_beta   90.00
_cell.angle_gamma   90.00
#
_symmetry.space_group_name_H-M   'P 1'
#
loop_
_entity.id
_entity.type
_entity.pdbx_description
1 polymer ?
#
loop_
_entity_poly.entity_id
_entity_poly.type
_entity_poly.pdbx_seq_one_letter_code
_entity_poly.pdbx_strand_id
1 'polypeptide(L)' 'MQQPGRLRLRPWLEEQIQSGRYPGVSWLDQSAQIFQIPWIHAARHGWSIDRDATLFRSWAVHTVQNTSTREKKNIGEIFN' A
#
# COMPACT_ATOMS: atom_id res chain seq x y z
N MET A 1 -21.80 13.73 -3.98
CA MET A 1 -20.50 13.08 -4.21
C MET A 1 -20.23 12.20 -3.00
N GLN A 2 -20.47 10.89 -3.13
CA GLN A 2 -20.31 9.93 -2.04
C GLN A 2 -18.82 9.90 -1.67
N GLN A 3 -18.48 10.34 -0.46
CA GLN A 3 -17.17 10.04 0.12
C GLN A 3 -17.12 8.52 0.25
N PRO A 4 -16.22 7.80 -0.44
CA PRO A 4 -16.17 6.34 -0.32
C PRO A 4 -15.81 6.03 1.13
N GLY A 5 -16.76 5.46 1.87
CA GLY A 5 -16.52 5.00 3.23
C GLY A 5 -15.29 4.07 3.23
N ARG A 6 -14.45 4.21 4.26
CA ARG A 6 -13.17 3.50 4.47
C ARG A 6 -13.13 2.14 3.75
N LEU A 7 -12.42 2.08 2.62
CA LEU A 7 -12.14 0.79 1.99
C LEU A 7 -11.28 -0.01 2.96
N ARG A 8 -11.73 -1.22 3.27
CA ARG A 8 -10.90 -2.17 4.03
C ARG A 8 -9.69 -2.55 3.17
N LEU A 9 -8.62 -3.04 3.80
CA LEU A 9 -7.40 -3.44 3.10
C LEU A 9 -7.69 -4.35 1.91
N ARG A 10 -8.60 -5.31 2.08
CA ARG A 10 -8.91 -6.32 1.05
C ARG A 10 -9.44 -5.73 -0.27
N PRO A 11 -10.58 -5.00 -0.30
CA PRO A 11 -11.07 -4.39 -1.56
C PRO A 11 -10.10 -3.35 -2.12
N TRP A 12 -9.42 -2.57 -1.26
CA TRP A 12 -8.40 -1.61 -1.73
C TRP A 12 -7.24 -2.32 -2.43
N LEU A 13 -6.76 -3.42 -1.85
CA LEU A 13 -5.62 -4.18 -2.37
C LEU A 13 -5.98 -4.85 -3.69
N GLU A 14 -7.18 -5.40 -3.82
CA GLU A 14 -7.68 -5.97 -5.07
C GLU A 14 -7.67 -4.93 -6.21
N GLU A 15 -8.17 -3.72 -5.96
CA GLU A 15 -8.09 -2.59 -6.91
C GLU A 15 -6.65 -2.23 -7.25
N GLN A 16 -5.75 -2.20 -6.25
CA GLN A 16 -4.34 -1.88 -6.49
C GLN A 16 -3.64 -2.93 -7.35
N ILE A 17 -3.87 -4.23 -7.08
CA ILE A 17 -3.30 -5.32 -7.87
C ILE A 17 -3.85 -5.26 -9.30
N GLN A 18 -5.16 -5.04 -9.45
CA GLN A 18 -5.80 -4.95 -10.76
C GLN A 18 -5.38 -3.70 -11.55
N SER A 19 -5.02 -2.61 -10.88
CA SER A 19 -4.48 -1.41 -11.51
C SER A 19 -3.10 -1.63 -12.16
N GLY A 20 -2.37 -2.68 -11.78
CA GLY A 20 -1.04 -3.00 -12.30
C GLY A 20 0.02 -1.93 -12.04
N ARG A 21 -0.24 -0.97 -11.14
CA ARG A 21 0.65 0.17 -10.88
C ARG A 21 1.93 -0.19 -10.12
N TYR A 22 1.93 -1.32 -9.41
CA TYR A 22 3.03 -1.72 -8.53
C TYR A 22 3.78 -2.89 -9.18
N PRO A 23 5.03 -2.69 -9.64
CA PRO A 23 5.78 -3.75 -10.31
C PRO A 23 6.05 -4.91 -9.35
N GLY A 24 5.82 -6.14 -9.84
CA GLY A 24 5.95 -7.37 -9.05
C GLY A 24 4.72 -7.72 -8.22
N VAL A 25 3.76 -6.79 -8.04
CA VAL A 25 2.47 -7.08 -7.41
C VAL A 25 1.49 -7.50 -8.50
N SER A 26 1.13 -8.78 -8.52
CA SER A 26 0.24 -9.32 -9.56
C SER A 26 -0.61 -10.47 -9.05
N TRP A 27 -1.74 -10.70 -9.71
CA TRP A 27 -2.51 -11.93 -9.55
C TRP A 27 -1.68 -13.11 -10.04
N LEU A 28 -1.58 -14.15 -9.22
CA LEU A 28 -1.11 -15.47 -9.64
C LEU A 28 -2.30 -16.30 -10.12
N ASP A 29 -3.41 -16.21 -9.39
CA ASP A 29 -4.70 -16.81 -9.75
C ASP A 29 -5.82 -15.91 -9.23
N GLN A 30 -6.49 -15.21 -10.15
CA GLN A 30 -7.61 -14.33 -9.78
C GLN A 30 -8.85 -15.11 -9.34
N SER A 31 -9.04 -16.34 -9.84
CA SER A 31 -10.20 -17.18 -9.48
C SER A 31 -10.09 -17.72 -8.06
N ALA A 32 -8.87 -18.07 -7.64
CA ALA A 32 -8.56 -18.50 -6.28
C ALA A 32 -8.21 -17.34 -5.33
N GLN A 33 -8.24 -16.09 -5.82
CA GLN A 33 -7.80 -14.89 -5.10
C GLN A 33 -6.35 -14.96 -4.58
N ILE A 34 -5.45 -15.58 -5.32
CA ILE A 34 -4.02 -15.70 -4.99
C ILE A 34 -3.24 -14.62 -5.73
N PHE A 35 -2.48 -13.82 -5.00
CA PHE A 35 -1.61 -12.79 -5.55
C PHE A 35 -0.23 -12.84 -4.88
N GLN A 36 0.75 -12.24 -5.54
CA GLN A 36 2.11 -12.07 -5.02
C GLN A 36 2.40 -10.60 -4.73
N ILE A 37 3.21 -10.35 -3.71
CA ILE A 37 3.78 -9.05 -3.40
C ILE A 37 5.29 -9.25 -3.20
N PRO A 38 6.15 -8.47 -3.88
CA PRO A 38 7.58 -8.54 -3.65
C PRO A 38 7.89 -8.02 -2.25
N TRP A 39 8.51 -8.86 -1.42
CA TRP A 39 8.91 -8.50 -0.05
C TRP A 39 10.43 -8.44 0.04
N ILE A 40 11.00 -7.31 -0.38
CA ILE A 40 12.44 -7.08 -0.31
C ILE A 40 12.78 -6.55 1.08
N HIS A 41 13.73 -7.20 1.75
CA HIS A 41 14.22 -6.76 3.05
C HIS A 41 14.79 -5.34 2.96
N ALA A 42 14.28 -4.42 3.79
CA ALA A 42 14.68 -3.00 3.79
C ALA A 42 16.17 -2.77 4.06
N ALA A 43 16.83 -3.70 4.74
CA ALA A 43 18.27 -3.65 5.01
C ALA A 43 19.15 -4.10 3.82
N ARG A 44 18.57 -4.57 2.71
CA ARG A 44 19.36 -4.94 1.52
C ARG A 44 19.89 -3.69 0.83
N HIS A 45 21.15 -3.76 0.40
CA HIS A 45 21.75 -2.70 -0.41
C HIS A 45 20.96 -2.50 -1.71
N GLY A 46 20.62 -1.25 -2.02
CA GLY A 46 19.81 -0.89 -3.20
C GLY A 46 18.30 -0.85 -2.97
N TRP A 47 17.82 -1.17 -1.76
CA TRP A 47 16.42 -0.98 -1.38
C TRP A 47 16.06 0.52 -1.38
N SER A 48 14.90 0.86 -1.94
CA SER A 48 14.39 2.22 -1.99
C SER A 48 12.90 2.26 -1.73
N ILE A 49 12.46 3.18 -0.86
CA ILE A 49 11.05 3.38 -0.52
C ILE A 49 10.18 3.68 -1.75
N ASP A 50 10.73 4.40 -2.74
CA ASP A 50 10.02 4.81 -3.96
C ASP A 50 9.90 3.70 -5.00
N ARG A 51 10.59 2.57 -4.80
CA ARG A 51 10.49 1.40 -5.68
C ARG A 51 9.84 0.22 -4.98
N ASP A 52 10.38 -0.15 -3.83
CA ASP A 52 10.10 -1.42 -3.17
C ASP A 52 8.95 -1.32 -2.14
N ALA A 53 8.65 -0.11 -1.64
CA ALA A 53 7.63 0.12 -0.62
C ALA A 53 6.44 0.96 -1.12
N THR A 54 6.32 1.16 -2.43
CA THR A 54 5.29 1.99 -3.06
C THR A 54 3.87 1.58 -2.69
N LEU A 55 3.58 0.27 -2.67
CA LEU A 55 2.28 -0.26 -2.27
C LEU A 55 1.97 0.07 -0.80
N PHE A 56 2.92 -0.18 0.11
CA PHE A 56 2.74 0.07 1.54
C PHE A 56 2.60 1.55 1.85
N ARG A 57 3.34 2.41 1.14
CA ARG A 57 3.20 3.87 1.23
C ARG A 57 1.81 4.32 0.81
N SER A 58 1.31 3.85 -0.32
CA SER A 58 -0.06 4.15 -0.78
C SER A 58 -1.13 3.70 0.22
N TRP A 59 -0.94 2.53 0.86
CA TRP A 59 -1.83 2.04 1.91
C TRP A 59 -1.79 2.91 3.18
N ALA A 60 -0.59 3.30 3.62
CA ALA A 60 -0.41 4.19 4.76
C ALA A 60 -1.07 5.54 4.50
N VAL A 61 -0.88 6.14 3.31
CA VAL A 61 -1.57 7.39 2.93
C VAL A 61 -3.09 7.20 2.95
N HIS A 62 -3.60 6.10 2.38
CA HIS A 62 -5.04 5.83 2.36
C HIS A 62 -5.66 5.70 3.76
N THR A 63 -4.94 5.08 4.71
CA THR A 63 -5.43 4.87 6.08
C THR A 63 -5.18 6.07 7.01
N VAL A 64 -4.01 6.72 6.92
CA VAL A 64 -3.59 7.85 7.76
C VAL A 64 -4.31 9.15 7.38
N GLN A 65 -4.63 9.38 6.10
CA GLN A 65 -5.42 10.55 5.70
C GLN A 65 -6.82 10.56 6.34
N ASN A 66 -7.35 9.37 6.66
CA ASN A 66 -8.66 9.20 7.28
C ASN A 66 -8.61 9.26 8.82
N THR A 67 -7.43 9.25 9.44
CA THR A 67 -7.25 9.60 10.87
C THR A 67 -7.04 11.10 11.02
N SER A 68 -7.95 11.92 10.49
CA SER A 68 -7.99 13.37 10.77
C SER A 68 -8.62 13.68 12.14
N THR A 69 -8.64 12.71 13.06
CA THR A 69 -8.90 12.93 14.47
C THR A 69 -7.77 12.30 15.27
N ARG A 70 -7.00 13.20 15.90
CA ARG A 70 -5.94 12.98 16.91
C ARG A 70 -4.52 12.86 16.35
N GLU A 71 -3.85 14.01 16.43
CA GLU A 71 -2.40 14.27 16.29
C GLU A 71 -1.81 14.09 14.89
N LYS A 72 -1.55 15.23 14.25
CA LYS A 72 -0.65 15.34 13.09
C LYS A 72 0.76 14.90 13.52
N LYS A 73 1.07 13.61 13.46
CA LYS A 73 2.45 13.15 13.42
C LYS A 73 2.90 13.20 11.97
N ASN A 74 3.92 14.02 11.72
CA ASN A 74 4.46 14.22 10.39
C ASN A 74 4.93 12.87 9.83
N ILE A 75 4.56 12.58 8.59
CA ILE A 75 4.97 11.38 7.85
C ILE A 75 6.51 11.18 7.78
N GLY A 76 7.29 12.22 8.08
CA GLY A 76 8.75 12.14 8.21
C GLY A 76 9.26 11.54 9.53
N GLU A 77 8.40 11.39 10.55
CA GLU A 77 8.80 10.81 11.86
C GLU A 77 8.57 9.30 11.95
N ILE A 78 7.97 8.67 10.93
CA ILE A 78 7.64 7.23 10.94
C ILE A 78 8.81 6.37 10.47
N PHE A 79 9.78 6.95 9.77
CA PHE A 79 10.88 6.22 9.10
C PHE A 79 12.28 6.66 9.56
N ASN A 80 12.39 7.23 10.76
CA ASN A 80 13.67 7.51 11.42
C ASN A 80 13.82 6.64 12.67
#